data_AF-A0A2I0D4G2-F1
#
_entry.id   AF-A0A2I0D4G2-F1
#
_cell.length_a   1.000
_cell.length_b   1.000
_cell.length_c   1.000
_cell.angle_alpha   90.00
_cell.angle_beta   90.00
_cell.angle_gamma   90.00
#
_symmetry.space_group_name_H-M   'P 1'
#
loop_
_entity.id
_entity.type
_entity.pdbx_description
1 polymer ?
#
loop_
_entity_poly.entity_id
_entity_poly.type
_entity_poly.pdbx_seq_one_letter_code
_entity_poly.pdbx_strand_id
1 'polypeptide(L)'
;MDLITPEYGLFVWQVVVMLILIFLLTKFAWKPVMKAVGEREASINDALASAERAKEEMANLKADNEKLLQQARAERDEMLKEAQDMKKSIISEATEDANEKSERILEKAQVTIQSEKKQALLEIKSQVAELSVQIAETVVKKQLDDKKEQMILVNKMLDDVKLN
;
A
#
# COMPACT_ATOMS: atom_id res chain seq x y z
N MET A 1 114.49 -0.30 29.34
CA MET A 1 113.21 -0.54 30.04
C MET A 1 112.57 0.82 30.28
N ASP A 2 112.15 1.51 29.22
CA ASP A 2 111.51 2.85 29.30
C ASP A 2 109.98 2.74 29.28
N LEU A 3 109.43 1.69 29.88
CA LEU A 3 108.00 1.36 29.78
C LEU A 3 107.17 1.80 30.99
N ILE A 4 107.70 2.66 31.87
CA ILE A 4 106.98 3.14 33.06
C ILE A 4 107.36 4.58 33.43
N THR A 5 107.25 5.51 32.48
CA THR A 5 106.91 6.90 32.85
C THR A 5 105.53 7.17 32.26
N PRO A 6 104.53 7.62 33.04
CA PRO A 6 103.28 8.06 32.45
C PRO A 6 103.63 9.23 31.52
N GLU A 7 103.44 9.07 30.22
CA GLU A 7 103.42 10.22 29.32
C GLU A 7 102.19 11.07 29.68
N TYR A 8 102.34 11.91 30.71
CA TYR A 8 101.29 12.82 31.17
C TYR A 8 100.80 13.71 30.01
N GLY A 9 101.64 13.97 29.01
CA GLY A 9 101.28 14.67 27.77
C GLY A 9 100.25 13.91 26.92
N LEU A 10 100.38 12.59 26.76
CA LEU A 10 99.42 11.77 26.00
C LEU A 10 98.07 11.70 26.71
N PHE A 11 98.09 11.54 28.03
CA PHE A 11 96.88 11.53 28.86
C PHE A 11 96.13 12.87 28.79
N VAL A 12 96.82 14.00 28.87
CA VAL A 12 96.21 15.34 28.71
C VAL A 12 95.58 15.49 27.34
N TRP A 13 96.26 15.10 26.26
CA TRP A 13 95.70 15.16 24.91
C TRP A 13 94.47 14.25 24.75
N GLN A 14 94.50 13.06 25.34
CA GLN A 14 93.36 12.14 25.31
C GLN A 14 92.14 12.69 26.06
N VAL A 15 92.35 13.35 27.20
CA VAL A 15 91.28 14.06 27.93
C VAL A 15 90.74 15.23 27.11
N VAL A 16 91.61 16.02 26.47
CA VAL A 16 91.18 17.13 25.60
C VAL A 16 90.36 16.63 24.42
N VAL A 17 90.80 15.57 23.72
CA VAL A 17 90.04 14.96 22.62
C VAL A 17 88.71 14.39 23.13
N MET A 18 88.69 13.75 24.30
CA MET A 18 87.45 13.23 24.89
C MET A 18 86.47 14.35 25.25
N LEU A 19 86.94 15.47 25.80
CA LEU A 19 86.11 16.64 26.10
C LEU A 19 85.58 17.30 24.81
N ILE A 20 86.40 17.42 23.78
CA ILE A 20 85.97 17.91 22.46
C ILE A 20 84.92 16.97 21.87
N LEU A 21 85.11 15.66 21.95
CA LEU A 21 84.13 14.67 21.47
C LEU A 21 82.81 14.77 22.23
N ILE A 22 82.84 14.87 23.57
CA ILE A 22 81.65 15.06 24.39
C ILE A 22 80.94 16.37 24.03
N PHE A 23 81.67 17.46 23.84
CA PHE A 23 81.10 18.74 23.44
C PHE A 23 80.44 18.66 22.05
N LEU A 24 81.07 17.98 21.10
CA LEU A 24 80.49 17.74 19.78
C LEU A 24 79.24 16.85 19.86
N LEU A 25 79.27 15.75 20.61
CA LEU A 25 78.13 14.86 20.77
C LEU A 25 76.96 15.54 21.47
N THR A 26 77.21 16.29 22.55
CA THR A 26 76.16 17.03 23.25
C THR A 26 75.53 18.12 22.38
N LYS A 27 76.33 18.83 21.57
CA LYS A 27 75.81 19.87 20.68
C LYS A 27 75.09 19.32 19.44
N PHE A 28 75.62 18.26 18.83
CA PHE A 28 75.16 17.74 17.54
C PHE A 28 74.19 16.55 17.66
N ALA A 29 74.38 15.63 18.61
CA ALA A 29 73.55 14.43 18.75
C ALA A 29 72.32 14.63 19.65
N TRP A 30 72.36 15.55 20.61
CA TRP A 30 71.25 15.74 21.56
C TRP A 30 69.97 16.24 20.89
N LYS A 31 70.09 17.23 19.99
CA LYS A 31 68.96 17.78 19.23
C LYS A 31 68.23 16.73 18.36
N PRO A 32 68.90 15.96 17.48
CA PRO A 32 68.22 14.97 16.65
C PRO A 32 67.62 13.83 17.46
N VAL A 33 68.26 13.38 18.54
CA VAL A 33 67.70 12.32 19.41
C VAL A 33 66.42 12.80 20.09
N MET A 34 66.43 13.99 20.70
CA MET A 34 65.23 14.53 21.34
C MET A 34 64.10 14.78 20.33
N LYS A 35 64.45 15.23 19.12
CA LYS A 35 63.50 15.39 18.02
C LYS A 35 62.86 14.06 17.62
N ALA A 36 63.65 13.00 17.46
CA ALA A 36 63.14 11.67 17.09
C ALA A 36 62.21 11.08 18.17
N VAL A 37 62.53 11.29 19.46
CA VAL A 37 61.67 10.88 20.58
C VAL A 37 60.35 11.67 20.56
N GLY A 38 60.42 12.99 20.40
CA GLY A 38 59.22 13.85 20.33
C GLY A 38 58.34 13.55 19.12
N GLU A 39 58.92 13.29 17.94
CA GLU A 39 58.19 12.87 16.74
C GLU A 39 57.47 11.53 16.96
N ARG A 40 58.14 10.58 17.63
CA ARG A 40 57.53 9.29 17.98
C ARG A 40 56.38 9.44 18.97
N GLU A 41 56.57 10.25 20.01
CA GLU A 41 55.53 10.53 21.02
C GLU A 41 54.32 11.21 20.37
N ALA A 42 54.54 12.23 19.55
CA ALA A 42 53.48 12.91 18.81
C ALA A 42 52.71 11.96 17.89
N SER A 43 53.42 11.09 17.15
CA SER A 43 52.80 10.10 16.27
C SER A 43 51.95 9.07 17.04
N ILE A 44 52.41 8.61 18.21
CA ILE A 44 51.65 7.68 19.05
C ILE A 44 50.40 8.36 19.60
N ASN A 45 50.53 9.59 20.10
CA ASN A 45 49.40 10.36 20.61
C ASN A 45 48.36 10.64 19.52
N ASP A 46 48.79 11.00 18.32
CA ASP A 46 47.89 11.21 17.18
C ASP A 46 47.19 9.91 16.74
N ALA A 47 47.92 8.78 16.70
CA ALA A 47 47.35 7.48 16.39
C ALA A 47 46.31 7.05 17.44
N LEU A 48 46.59 7.24 18.73
CA LEU A 48 45.66 6.94 19.82
C LEU A 48 44.43 7.86 19.77
N ALA A 49 44.61 9.17 19.56
CA ALA A 49 43.51 10.11 19.43
C ALA A 49 42.64 9.82 18.20
N SER A 50 43.23 9.38 17.10
CA SER A 50 42.51 8.96 15.90
C SER A 50 41.75 7.65 16.12
N ALA A 51 42.32 6.70 16.84
CA ALA A 51 41.63 5.45 17.20
C ALA A 51 40.43 5.70 18.11
N GLU A 52 40.56 6.59 19.10
CA GLU A 52 39.44 6.93 19.99
C GLU A 52 38.32 7.65 19.23
N ARG A 53 38.66 8.61 18.36
CA ARG A 53 37.69 9.26 17.48
C ARG A 53 36.96 8.27 16.58
N ALA A 54 37.69 7.35 15.94
CA ALA A 54 37.08 6.32 15.10
C ALA A 54 36.13 5.40 15.88
N LYS A 55 36.46 5.09 17.15
CA LYS A 55 35.61 4.29 18.02
C LYS A 55 34.34 5.04 18.43
N GLU A 56 34.45 6.33 18.76
CA GLU A 56 33.31 7.19 19.06
C GLU A 56 32.39 7.36 17.84
N GLU A 57 32.96 7.64 16.67
CA GLU A 57 32.21 7.72 15.40
C GLU A 57 31.51 6.40 15.08
N MET A 58 32.16 5.26 15.28
CA MET A 58 31.55 3.94 15.08
C MET A 58 30.40 3.68 16.07
N ALA A 59 30.54 4.10 17.33
CA ALA A 59 29.48 3.98 18.33
C ALA A 59 28.27 4.85 17.96
N ASN A 60 28.51 6.10 17.52
CA ASN A 60 27.47 7.02 17.06
C ASN A 60 26.77 6.47 15.81
N LEU A 61 27.53 6.00 14.82
CA LEU A 61 26.97 5.41 13.60
C LEU A 61 26.10 4.18 13.90
N LYS A 62 26.53 3.35 14.86
CA LYS A 62 25.74 2.20 15.30
C LYS A 62 24.43 2.62 15.98
N ALA A 63 24.48 3.62 16.86
CA ALA A 63 23.28 4.16 17.51
C ALA A 63 22.31 4.76 16.49
N ASP A 64 22.81 5.52 15.52
CA ASP A 64 22.01 6.09 14.43
C ASP A 64 21.41 5.00 13.55
N ASN A 65 22.16 3.94 13.25
CA ASN A 65 21.65 2.81 12.48
C ASN A 65 20.53 2.06 13.24
N GLU A 66 20.71 1.82 14.53
CA GLU A 66 19.67 1.21 15.37
C GLU A 66 18.41 2.08 15.43
N LYS A 67 18.57 3.41 15.54
CA LYS A 67 17.46 4.36 15.51
C LYS A 67 16.76 4.36 14.15
N LEU A 68 17.50 4.36 13.04
CA LEU A 68 16.95 4.31 11.69
C LEU A 68 16.18 3.00 11.45
N LEU A 69 16.70 1.87 11.94
CA LEU A 69 16.02 0.58 11.88
C LEU A 69 14.72 0.56 12.68
N GLN A 70 14.70 1.19 13.86
CA GLN A 70 13.47 1.33 14.65
C GLN A 70 12.44 2.22 13.95
N GLN A 71 12.87 3.35 13.39
CA GLN A 71 12.00 4.24 12.61
C GLN A 71 11.42 3.53 11.40
N ALA A 72 12.24 2.84 10.60
CA ALA A 72 11.79 2.08 9.44
C ALA A 72 10.80 0.97 9.81
N ARG A 73 10.97 0.32 10.97
CA ARG A 73 10.01 -0.67 11.48
C ARG A 73 8.68 -0.01 11.88
N ALA A 74 8.73 1.13 12.56
CA ALA A 74 7.54 1.87 12.95
C ALA A 74 6.75 2.35 11.72
N GLU A 75 7.42 2.94 10.73
CA GLU A 75 6.81 3.38 9.47
C GLU A 75 6.21 2.20 8.69
N ARG A 76 6.91 1.06 8.64
CA ARG A 76 6.37 -0.17 8.04
C ARG A 76 5.09 -0.62 8.73
N ASP A 77 5.08 -0.64 10.06
CA ASP A 77 3.93 -1.10 10.84
C ASP A 77 2.74 -0.15 10.70
N GLU A 78 2.99 1.15 10.63
CA GLU A 78 2.00 2.16 10.30
C GLU A 78 1.42 1.95 8.90
N MET A 79 2.27 1.79 7.88
CA MET A 79 1.85 1.51 6.50
C MET A 79 1.02 0.23 6.39
N LEU A 80 1.40 -0.84 7.11
CA LEU A 80 0.64 -2.09 7.14
C LEU A 80 -0.74 -1.90 7.80
N LYS A 81 -0.81 -1.10 8.88
CA LYS A 81 -2.07 -0.79 9.54
C LYS A 81 -2.98 0.03 8.63
N GLU A 82 -2.46 1.08 8.00
CA GLU A 82 -3.19 1.89 7.02
C GLU A 82 -3.71 1.04 5.85
N ALA A 83 -2.88 0.14 5.32
CA ALA A 83 -3.30 -0.77 4.26
C ALA A 83 -4.42 -1.72 4.71
N GLN A 84 -4.38 -2.22 5.95
CA GLN A 84 -5.46 -3.04 6.50
C GLN A 84 -6.76 -2.26 6.69
N ASP A 85 -6.67 -1.02 7.17
CA ASP A 85 -7.85 -0.19 7.39
C ASP A 85 -8.45 0.29 6.07
N MET A 86 -7.62 0.66 5.10
CA MET A 86 -8.06 0.95 3.72
C MET A 86 -8.73 -0.26 3.08
N LYS A 87 -8.15 -1.47 3.22
CA LYS A 87 -8.78 -2.71 2.74
C LYS A 87 -10.16 -2.92 3.36
N LYS A 88 -10.32 -2.70 4.67
CA LYS A 88 -11.63 -2.81 5.33
C LYS A 88 -12.62 -1.78 4.80
N SER A 89 -12.20 -0.52 4.62
CA SER A 89 -13.04 0.54 4.05
C SER A 89 -13.53 0.16 2.66
N ILE A 90 -12.63 -0.26 1.77
CA ILE A 90 -12.95 -0.68 0.40
C ILE A 90 -13.95 -1.84 0.40
N ILE A 91 -13.76 -2.85 1.26
CA ILE A 91 -14.69 -3.97 1.36
C ILE A 91 -16.05 -3.52 1.87
N SER A 92 -16.09 -2.63 2.88
CA SER A 92 -17.32 -2.08 3.43
C SER A 92 -18.09 -1.28 2.37
N GLU A 93 -17.42 -0.33 1.72
CA GLU A 93 -17.98 0.49 0.64
C GLU A 93 -18.49 -0.39 -0.51
N ALA A 94 -17.68 -1.35 -0.98
CA ALA A 94 -18.10 -2.27 -2.05
C ALA A 94 -19.31 -3.12 -1.66
N THR A 95 -19.42 -3.52 -0.40
CA THR A 95 -20.57 -4.30 0.11
C THR A 95 -21.82 -3.44 0.18
N GLU A 96 -21.70 -2.20 0.65
CA GLU A 96 -22.80 -1.23 0.70
C GLU A 96 -23.31 -0.91 -0.72
N ASP A 97 -22.39 -0.62 -1.64
CA ASP A 97 -22.68 -0.42 -3.06
C ASP A 97 -23.40 -1.62 -3.70
N ALA A 98 -22.95 -2.84 -3.36
CA ALA A 98 -23.54 -4.08 -3.87
C ALA A 98 -24.96 -4.29 -3.33
N ASN A 99 -25.19 -3.99 -2.05
CA ASN A 99 -26.51 -4.08 -1.42
C ASN A 99 -27.46 -3.06 -2.06
N GLU A 100 -27.04 -1.81 -2.22
CA GLU A 100 -27.88 -0.77 -2.85
C GLU A 100 -28.23 -1.14 -4.31
N LYS A 101 -27.26 -1.63 -5.08
CA LYS A 101 -27.50 -2.12 -6.45
C LYS A 101 -28.47 -3.30 -6.45
N SER A 102 -28.34 -4.23 -5.50
CA SER A 102 -29.21 -5.40 -5.38
C SER A 102 -30.65 -5.00 -5.05
N GLU A 103 -30.85 -4.06 -4.12
CA GLU A 103 -32.16 -3.52 -3.77
C GLU A 103 -32.82 -2.84 -4.97
N ARG A 104 -32.08 -2.01 -5.71
CA ARG A 104 -32.57 -1.38 -6.95
C ARG A 104 -32.96 -2.40 -8.02
N ILE A 105 -32.21 -3.49 -8.15
CA ILE A 105 -32.55 -4.57 -9.08
C ILE A 105 -33.84 -5.28 -8.64
N LEU A 106 -33.98 -5.57 -7.35
CA LEU A 106 -35.18 -6.21 -6.80
C LEU A 106 -36.42 -5.32 -6.97
N GLU A 107 -36.30 -4.02 -6.70
CA GLU A 107 -37.40 -3.06 -6.89
C GLU A 107 -37.82 -3.01 -8.37
N LYS A 108 -36.87 -2.89 -9.30
CA LYS A 108 -37.14 -2.94 -10.74
C LYS A 108 -37.80 -4.25 -11.16
N ALA A 109 -37.32 -5.39 -10.65
CA ALA A 109 -37.90 -6.69 -10.94
C ALA A 109 -39.35 -6.77 -10.44
N GLN A 110 -39.64 -6.28 -9.23
CA GLN A 110 -41.01 -6.24 -8.71
C GLN A 110 -41.94 -5.37 -9.57
N VAL A 111 -41.47 -4.19 -10.00
CA VAL A 111 -42.23 -3.30 -10.90
C VAL A 111 -42.52 -4.00 -12.23
N THR A 112 -41.52 -4.64 -12.83
CA THR A 112 -41.68 -5.41 -14.08
C THR A 112 -42.68 -6.55 -13.89
N ILE A 113 -42.55 -7.35 -12.84
CA ILE A 113 -43.48 -8.46 -12.53
C ILE A 113 -44.92 -7.95 -12.36
N GLN A 114 -45.12 -6.82 -11.68
CA GLN A 114 -46.45 -6.24 -11.54
C GLN A 114 -47.03 -5.77 -12.88
N SER A 115 -46.19 -5.20 -13.75
CA SER A 115 -46.58 -4.80 -15.10
C SER A 115 -46.96 -6.01 -15.96
N GLU A 116 -46.12 -7.05 -15.97
CA GLU A 116 -46.37 -8.30 -16.70
C GLU A 116 -47.64 -9.00 -16.21
N LYS A 117 -47.87 -9.06 -14.89
CA LYS A 117 -49.10 -9.60 -14.32
C LYS A 117 -50.34 -8.84 -14.80
N LYS A 118 -50.27 -7.51 -14.90
CA LYS A 118 -51.37 -6.69 -15.43
C LYS A 118 -51.61 -6.98 -16.91
N GLN A 119 -50.55 -7.11 -17.70
CA GLN A 119 -50.65 -7.46 -19.12
C GLN A 119 -51.26 -8.85 -19.32
N ALA A 120 -50.79 -9.86 -18.58
CA ALA A 120 -51.33 -11.22 -18.62
C ALA A 120 -52.83 -11.25 -18.24
N LEU A 121 -53.25 -10.46 -17.23
CA LEU A 121 -54.67 -10.34 -16.87
C LEU A 121 -55.51 -9.70 -17.98
N LEU A 122 -54.98 -8.71 -18.68
CA LEU A 122 -55.67 -8.09 -19.83
C LEU A 122 -55.80 -9.08 -20.98
N GLU A 123 -54.74 -9.84 -21.26
CA GLU A 123 -54.75 -10.88 -22.29
C GLU A 123 -55.78 -11.98 -21.99
N ILE A 124 -55.82 -12.47 -20.75
CA ILE A 124 -56.83 -13.44 -20.30
C ILE A 124 -58.24 -12.87 -20.46
N LYS A 125 -58.47 -11.60 -20.08
CA LYS A 125 -59.79 -10.96 -20.26
C LYS A 125 -60.20 -10.91 -21.73
N SER A 126 -59.26 -10.59 -22.62
CA SER A 126 -59.51 -10.57 -24.06
C SER A 126 -59.87 -11.95 -24.59
N GLN A 127 -59.12 -12.99 -24.20
CA GLN A 127 -59.39 -14.38 -24.60
C GLN A 127 -60.75 -14.86 -24.10
N VAL A 128 -61.13 -14.52 -22.86
CA VAL A 128 -62.44 -14.87 -22.29
C VAL A 128 -63.57 -14.12 -23.02
N ALA A 129 -63.38 -12.85 -23.37
CA ALA A 129 -64.36 -12.08 -24.13
C ALA A 129 -64.59 -12.70 -25.52
N GLU A 130 -63.51 -13.04 -26.22
CA GLU A 130 -63.57 -13.71 -27.53
C GLU A 130 -64.29 -15.06 -27.45
N LEU A 131 -63.94 -15.90 -26.47
CA LEU A 131 -64.60 -17.18 -26.24
C LEU A 131 -66.09 -17.00 -25.92
N SER A 132 -66.45 -15.98 -25.12
CA SER A 132 -67.84 -15.69 -24.78
C SER A 132 -68.65 -15.28 -26.01
N VAL A 133 -68.08 -14.50 -26.92
CA VAL A 133 -68.70 -14.12 -28.19
C VAL A 133 -68.88 -15.35 -29.09
N GLN A 134 -67.87 -16.23 -29.20
CA GLN A 134 -67.98 -17.47 -29.98
C GLN A 134 -69.08 -18.41 -29.45
N ILE A 135 -69.20 -18.53 -28.12
CA ILE A 135 -70.27 -19.32 -27.49
C ILE A 135 -71.63 -18.68 -27.78
N ALA A 136 -71.77 -17.36 -27.62
CA ALA A 136 -73.00 -16.64 -27.92
C ALA A 136 -73.40 -16.82 -29.39
N GLU A 137 -72.46 -16.69 -30.33
CA GLU A 137 -72.69 -16.93 -31.75
C GLU A 137 -73.17 -18.35 -32.03
N THR A 138 -72.55 -19.35 -31.38
CA THR A 138 -72.94 -20.76 -31.53
C THR A 138 -74.34 -21.03 -30.98
N VAL A 139 -74.69 -20.46 -29.83
CA VAL A 139 -76.02 -20.60 -29.21
C VAL A 139 -77.09 -19.90 -30.08
N VAL A 140 -76.81 -18.70 -30.57
CA VAL A 140 -77.70 -17.94 -31.46
C VAL A 140 -77.91 -18.68 -32.78
N LYS A 141 -76.84 -19.21 -33.41
CA LYS A 141 -76.94 -20.06 -34.60
C LYS A 141 -77.83 -21.29 -34.36
N LYS A 142 -77.70 -21.93 -33.19
CA LYS A 142 -78.51 -23.11 -32.83
C LYS A 142 -79.99 -22.76 -32.59
N GLN A 143 -80.30 -21.61 -31.99
CA GLN A 143 -81.69 -21.15 -31.81
C GLN A 143 -82.32 -20.70 -33.12
N LEU A 144 -81.56 -20.05 -34.01
CA LEU A 144 -82.00 -19.64 -35.33
C LEU A 144 -82.14 -20.80 -36.34
N ASP A 145 -81.81 -22.04 -35.96
CA ASP A 145 -82.07 -23.22 -36.78
C ASP A 145 -83.57 -23.60 -36.78
N ASP A 146 -84.34 -23.07 -35.82
CA ASP A 146 -85.81 -23.18 -35.80
C ASP A 146 -86.46 -22.07 -36.65
N LYS A 147 -87.27 -22.47 -37.65
CA LYS A 147 -88.02 -21.55 -38.53
C LYS A 147 -88.95 -20.58 -37.79
N LYS A 148 -89.46 -20.94 -36.60
CA LYS A 148 -90.30 -20.05 -35.80
C LYS A 148 -89.50 -18.89 -35.21
N GLU A 149 -88.33 -19.17 -34.65
CA GLU A 149 -87.44 -18.16 -34.04
C GLU A 149 -86.90 -17.17 -35.10
N GLN A 150 -86.56 -17.66 -36.31
CA GLN A 150 -86.17 -16.77 -37.43
C GLN A 150 -87.27 -15.78 -37.80
N MET A 151 -88.53 -16.22 -37.92
CA MET A 151 -89.65 -15.34 -38.27
C MET A 151 -89.92 -14.30 -37.19
N ILE A 152 -89.75 -14.65 -35.91
CA ILE A 152 -89.91 -13.71 -34.78
C ILE A 152 -88.81 -12.64 -34.82
N LEU A 153 -87.55 -13.02 -35.08
CA LEU A 153 -86.44 -12.08 -35.16
C LEU A 153 -86.61 -11.08 -36.32
N VAL A 154 -87.00 -11.56 -37.51
CA VAL A 154 -87.24 -10.70 -38.68
C VAL A 154 -88.35 -9.70 -38.42
N ASN A 155 -89.48 -10.13 -37.84
CA ASN A 155 -90.57 -9.22 -37.49
C ASN A 155 -90.13 -8.18 -36.45
N LYS A 156 -89.33 -8.57 -35.46
CA LYS A 156 -88.83 -7.65 -34.44
C LYS A 156 -87.85 -6.61 -34.99
N MET A 157 -86.95 -7.01 -35.90
CA MET A 157 -86.06 -6.07 -36.61
C MET A 157 -86.83 -5.12 -37.54
N LEU A 158 -87.90 -5.61 -38.19
CA LEU A 158 -88.78 -4.77 -39.01
C LEU A 158 -89.60 -3.78 -38.18
N ASP A 159 -89.91 -4.10 -36.92
CA ASP A 159 -90.59 -3.19 -36.00
C ASP A 159 -89.62 -2.11 -35.45
N ASP A 160 -88.38 -2.46 -35.06
CA ASP A 160 -87.38 -1.48 -34.60
C ASP A 160 -86.99 -0.46 -35.70
N VAL A 161 -86.98 -0.88 -36.97
CA VAL A 161 -86.70 0.02 -38.11
C VAL A 161 -87.92 0.90 -38.46
N LYS A 162 -89.14 0.50 -38.10
CA LYS A 162 -90.35 1.32 -38.28
C LYS A 162 -90.57 2.34 -37.15
N LEU A 163 -89.79 2.25 -36.07
CA LEU A 163 -89.87 3.13 -34.89
C LEU A 163 -88.84 4.28 -34.91
N ASN A 164 -88.07 4.44 -36.00
CA ASN A 164 -87.34 5.66 -36.37
C ASN A 164 -87.85 6.18 -37.72
#